data_AF-A0A3L7T052-F1
#
_entry.id   AF-A0A3L7T052-F1
#
_cell.length_a   1.000
_cell.length_b   1.000
_cell.length_c   1.000
_cell.angle_alpha   90.00
_cell.angle_beta   90.00
_cell.angle_gamma   90.00
#
_symmetry.space_group_name_H-M   'P 1'
#
loop_
_entity.id
_entity.type
_entity.pdbx_description
1 polymer ?
#
loop_
_entity_poly.entity_id
_entity_poly.type
_entity_poly.pdbx_seq_one_letter_code
_entity_poly.pdbx_strand_id
1 'polypeptide(L)'
;MRSLQLLIAFALTALVLNTTATAITTAPVKVFIFAGQSNMVGADAHAKRIDQFPMFQGAGAVQEDVLFATLATTLAATHGNAPASWGPLAPSDSFGPEITFARMVKKYDDAPIAIIKSAIGGTNLAFDWNPIAPEQGQKLYPRTLKLIQDSLQELDRRGVRYQLEAVIWHQGENDMLDRKLNAHYAERLTQLIAQLRTDLHAPSLPWFIGEVSEKGIWGMDNRSNLAILRQQQDQVIKADPLLHWVPTSHLAFEVMDSGQPHYHFATQGQLQMGEAFAAAYLDAIAKPLAVKDRSYKNGLPFAKKARVRLFVLAGQRNMEGEDSFAAQIPQMPGFESLVNDQNDVIYRYCLGGGVQTSRQWEPLGIVDNLATFGPELSFGATLRRSIDANDGIAIVKFTHSGAQSPDWSPTGSPETRRNLYPKFTAFIRDAMDNLKAQGYDCTLEGVFWHVGENDSYFDPYLRSYAASMQKLIAQVRLDFHQPALAWFISEQHPRALGKNLEAINSAIHTMAESDKAIVVVQTSHLPHQRVHFATKGTLLLGEEMAKAFLKAK
;
A
#
# COMPACT_ATOMS: atom_id res chain seq x y z
N MET A 1 99.25 -8.85 -35.66
CA MET A 1 99.69 -9.97 -34.81
C MET A 1 98.58 -10.27 -33.81
N ARG A 2 98.16 -11.54 -33.74
CA ARG A 2 97.49 -12.28 -32.65
C ARG A 2 96.99 -11.43 -31.46
N SER A 3 95.76 -11.54 -30.97
CA SER A 3 95.20 -12.78 -30.42
C SER A 3 93.71 -12.61 -30.10
N LEU A 4 92.98 -13.69 -30.35
CA LEU A 4 91.58 -13.95 -30.03
C LEU A 4 91.42 -14.24 -28.52
N GLN A 5 90.46 -13.60 -27.83
CA GLN A 5 89.90 -14.13 -26.58
C GLN A 5 88.39 -13.92 -26.55
N LEU A 6 87.67 -15.05 -26.51
CA LEU A 6 86.25 -15.18 -26.23
C LEU A 6 85.94 -14.70 -24.81
N LEU A 7 84.85 -13.95 -24.65
CA LEU A 7 84.13 -13.83 -23.39
C LEU A 7 82.64 -13.96 -23.67
N ILE A 8 82.08 -15.07 -23.20
CA ILE A 8 80.66 -15.42 -23.22
C ILE A 8 79.98 -14.60 -22.12
N ALA A 9 79.05 -13.71 -22.49
CA ALA A 9 78.18 -13.01 -21.55
C ALA A 9 76.77 -13.63 -21.59
N PHE A 10 76.39 -14.28 -20.49
CA PHE A 10 75.02 -14.72 -20.21
C PHE A 10 74.15 -13.50 -19.91
N ALA A 11 73.18 -13.17 -20.76
CA ALA A 11 72.14 -12.20 -20.45
C ALA A 11 70.90 -12.94 -19.93
N LEU A 12 70.67 -12.88 -18.61
CA LEU A 12 69.39 -13.26 -18.01
C LEU A 12 68.37 -12.16 -18.33
N THR A 13 67.41 -12.45 -19.21
CA THR A 13 66.18 -11.66 -19.35
C THR A 13 65.24 -11.97 -18.18
N ALA A 14 65.10 -11.03 -17.25
CA ALA A 14 64.06 -11.07 -16.22
C ALA A 14 62.71 -10.74 -16.86
N LEU A 15 61.82 -11.74 -16.90
CA LEU A 15 60.43 -11.59 -17.32
C LEU A 15 59.65 -10.91 -16.18
N VAL A 16 59.40 -9.60 -16.29
CA VAL A 16 58.52 -8.87 -15.38
C VAL A 16 57.07 -9.19 -15.78
N LEU A 17 56.45 -10.14 -15.08
CA LEU A 17 55.01 -10.36 -15.10
C LEU A 17 54.33 -9.17 -14.41
N ASN A 18 53.89 -8.18 -15.18
CA ASN A 18 52.94 -7.18 -14.72
C ASN A 18 51.57 -7.85 -14.55
N THR A 19 51.32 -8.42 -13.37
CA THR A 19 49.98 -8.75 -12.93
C THR A 19 49.28 -7.45 -12.56
N THR A 20 48.60 -6.82 -13.51
CA THR A 20 47.57 -5.84 -13.20
C THR A 20 46.43 -6.58 -12.51
N ALA A 21 46.49 -6.64 -11.18
CA ALA A 21 45.30 -6.92 -10.38
C ALA A 21 44.34 -5.74 -10.63
N THR A 22 43.41 -5.91 -11.55
CA THR A 22 42.19 -5.10 -11.58
C THR A 22 41.52 -5.30 -10.23
N ALA A 23 41.73 -4.35 -9.33
CA ALA A 23 40.90 -4.22 -8.15
C ALA A 23 39.48 -4.00 -8.65
N ILE A 24 38.65 -5.05 -8.60
CA ILE A 24 37.21 -4.90 -8.63
C ILE A 24 36.90 -4.12 -7.36
N THR A 25 36.82 -2.80 -7.46
CA THR A 25 36.28 -1.99 -6.36
C THR A 25 34.79 -2.31 -6.32
N THR A 26 34.43 -3.34 -5.58
CA THR A 26 33.03 -3.63 -5.25
C THR A 26 32.43 -2.36 -4.66
N ALA A 27 31.25 -1.96 -5.16
CA ALA A 27 30.53 -0.81 -4.62
C ALA A 27 30.43 -0.93 -3.08
N PRO A 28 30.52 0.19 -2.33
CA PRO A 28 30.36 0.15 -0.89
C PRO A 28 29.01 -0.48 -0.52
N VAL A 29 28.97 -1.21 0.60
CA VAL A 29 27.73 -1.76 1.14
C VAL A 29 26.79 -0.63 1.52
N LYS A 30 25.58 -0.65 0.99
CA LYS A 30 24.51 0.27 1.34
C LYS A 30 23.86 -0.19 2.64
N VAL A 31 24.02 0.60 3.69
CA VAL A 31 23.48 0.32 5.03
C VAL A 31 22.16 1.06 5.21
N PHE A 32 21.08 0.31 5.38
CA PHE A 32 19.76 0.83 5.70
C PHE A 32 19.45 0.62 7.18
N ILE A 33 18.88 1.64 7.82
CA ILE A 33 18.44 1.56 9.22
C ILE A 33 16.93 1.44 9.24
N PHE A 34 16.40 0.34 9.75
CA PHE A 34 14.96 0.12 9.91
C PHE A 34 14.58 0.40 11.35
N ALA A 35 13.74 1.40 11.60
CA ALA A 35 13.37 1.81 12.95
C ALA A 35 11.89 2.12 13.11
N GLY A 36 11.32 1.81 14.28
CA GLY A 36 9.92 2.11 14.55
C GLY A 36 9.25 1.18 15.56
N GLN A 37 7.92 1.04 15.45
CA GLN A 37 7.12 0.27 16.40
C GLN A 37 6.71 -1.13 15.90
N SER A 38 5.61 -1.69 16.42
CA SER A 38 5.09 -3.03 16.09
C SER A 38 4.89 -3.30 14.60
N ASN A 39 4.51 -2.29 13.81
CA ASN A 39 4.42 -2.42 12.35
C ASN A 39 5.79 -2.48 11.66
N MET A 40 6.83 -1.85 12.22
CA MET A 40 8.21 -2.07 11.75
C MET A 40 8.75 -3.43 12.21
N VAL A 41 8.34 -3.91 13.39
CA VAL A 41 8.64 -5.28 13.84
C VAL A 41 8.04 -6.30 12.86
N GLY A 42 6.76 -6.10 12.50
CA GLY A 42 5.98 -7.06 11.74
C GLY A 42 5.02 -7.88 12.59
N ALA A 43 4.46 -7.30 13.67
CA ALA A 43 3.81 -8.04 14.75
C ALA A 43 2.75 -9.07 14.32
N ASP A 44 2.00 -8.81 13.25
CA ASP A 44 0.98 -9.72 12.69
C ASP A 44 1.32 -10.26 11.29
N ALA A 45 2.60 -10.20 10.92
CA ALA A 45 3.13 -10.99 9.83
C ALA A 45 3.53 -12.39 10.31
N HIS A 46 3.24 -13.39 9.49
CA HIS A 46 3.56 -14.78 9.75
C HIS A 46 4.30 -15.36 8.54
N ALA A 47 5.55 -15.78 8.73
CA ALA A 47 6.38 -16.28 7.63
C ALA A 47 5.72 -17.45 6.87
N LYS A 48 5.00 -18.31 7.58
CA LYS A 48 4.28 -19.47 7.02
C LYS A 48 3.14 -19.10 6.06
N ARG A 49 2.71 -17.83 6.05
CA ARG A 49 1.63 -17.35 5.19
C ARG A 49 2.14 -16.61 3.94
N ILE A 50 3.45 -16.36 3.80
CA ILE A 50 4.01 -15.63 2.66
C ILE A 50 3.55 -16.23 1.33
N ASP A 51 3.65 -17.55 1.16
CA ASP A 51 3.33 -18.23 -0.10
C ASP A 51 1.82 -18.34 -0.38
N GLN A 52 0.94 -17.90 0.54
CA GLN A 52 -0.49 -17.75 0.29
C GLN A 52 -0.79 -16.58 -0.65
N PHE A 53 0.14 -15.64 -0.78
CA PHE A 53 0.03 -14.45 -1.62
C PHE A 53 0.84 -14.64 -2.91
N PRO A 54 0.19 -14.91 -4.06
CA PRO A 54 0.89 -15.39 -5.27
C PRO A 54 2.04 -14.50 -5.75
N MET A 55 1.90 -13.17 -5.66
CA MET A 55 2.92 -12.21 -6.06
C MET A 55 4.18 -12.24 -5.17
N PHE A 56 4.06 -12.75 -3.94
CA PHE A 56 5.13 -12.80 -2.95
C PHE A 56 5.71 -14.20 -2.75
N GLN A 57 5.30 -15.18 -3.56
CA GLN A 57 5.83 -16.53 -3.45
C GLN A 57 7.37 -16.54 -3.45
N GLY A 58 7.92 -17.32 -2.53
CA GLY A 58 9.35 -17.43 -2.27
C GLY A 58 9.98 -16.22 -1.56
N ALA A 59 9.23 -15.20 -1.16
CA ALA A 59 9.80 -14.05 -0.41
C ALA A 59 10.35 -14.48 0.97
N GLY A 60 9.91 -15.63 1.48
CA GLY A 60 10.41 -16.18 2.73
C GLY A 60 11.76 -16.91 2.64
N ALA A 61 12.35 -17.01 1.45
CA ALA A 61 13.68 -17.59 1.28
C ALA A 61 14.77 -16.74 1.95
N VAL A 62 15.81 -17.41 2.45
CA VAL A 62 16.99 -16.75 3.01
C VAL A 62 17.67 -15.92 1.92
N GLN A 63 17.99 -14.67 2.23
CA GLN A 63 18.76 -13.75 1.40
C GLN A 63 20.20 -13.70 1.91
N GLU A 64 21.01 -14.68 1.47
CA GLU A 64 22.41 -14.90 1.92
C GLU A 64 23.34 -13.72 1.64
N ASP A 65 22.97 -12.89 0.67
CA ASP A 65 23.71 -11.76 0.16
C ASP A 65 23.13 -10.42 0.64
N VAL A 66 22.40 -10.45 1.75
CA VAL A 66 21.93 -9.28 2.51
C VAL A 66 22.36 -9.44 3.96
N LEU A 67 23.22 -8.53 4.45
CA LEU A 67 23.65 -8.53 5.84
C LEU A 67 22.53 -7.98 6.72
N PHE A 68 22.19 -8.66 7.80
CA PHE A 68 21.14 -8.26 8.73
C PHE A 68 21.63 -8.28 10.18
N ALA A 69 21.35 -7.19 10.90
CA ALA A 69 21.55 -7.06 12.33
C ALA A 69 20.27 -6.48 12.95
N THR A 70 19.90 -6.94 14.14
CA THR A 70 18.65 -6.50 14.80
C THR A 70 18.85 -6.25 16.29
N LEU A 71 18.06 -5.34 16.85
CA LEU A 71 18.03 -5.08 18.28
C LEU A 71 17.48 -6.30 19.03
N ALA A 72 18.20 -6.76 20.06
CA ALA A 72 17.72 -7.83 20.91
C ALA A 72 16.48 -7.41 21.71
N THR A 73 15.43 -8.24 21.66
CA THR A 73 14.10 -7.94 22.23
C THR A 73 13.92 -8.42 23.68
N THR A 74 14.85 -9.21 24.24
CA THR A 74 14.78 -9.67 25.63
C THR A 74 15.79 -8.94 26.52
N LEU A 75 15.34 -8.52 27.72
CA LEU A 75 16.20 -7.89 28.74
C LEU A 75 17.41 -8.76 29.13
N ALA A 76 17.28 -10.10 29.08
CA ALA A 76 18.39 -11.02 29.33
C ALA A 76 19.54 -10.90 28.30
N ALA A 77 19.22 -10.56 27.05
CA ALA A 77 20.23 -10.27 26.02
C ALA A 77 20.84 -8.85 26.15
N THR A 78 20.19 -7.95 26.89
CA THR A 78 20.70 -6.58 27.14
C THR A 78 21.76 -6.49 28.23
N HIS A 79 21.95 -7.55 29.03
CA HIS A 79 23.04 -7.65 30.01
C HIS A 79 24.32 -8.28 29.45
N GLY A 80 24.27 -8.79 28.21
CA GLY A 80 25.45 -9.25 27.49
C GLY A 80 25.95 -8.16 26.53
N ASN A 81 27.24 -7.81 26.61
CA ASN A 81 27.97 -7.10 25.55
C ASN A 81 28.13 -7.99 24.30
N ALA A 82 27.06 -8.62 23.82
CA ALA A 82 27.12 -9.35 22.56
C ALA A 82 27.18 -8.30 21.43
N PRO A 83 28.28 -8.24 20.66
CA PRO A 83 28.35 -7.33 19.52
C PRO A 83 27.23 -7.69 18.52
N ALA A 84 26.75 -6.68 17.78
CA ALA A 84 25.83 -6.91 16.67
C ALA A 84 26.45 -7.95 15.71
N SER A 85 25.83 -9.13 15.64
CA SER A 85 26.28 -10.19 14.74
C SER A 85 25.52 -10.06 13.43
N TRP A 86 26.22 -9.66 12.36
CA TRP A 86 25.69 -9.75 11.00
C TRP A 86 25.41 -11.21 10.63
N GLY A 87 24.16 -11.51 10.25
CA GLY A 87 23.74 -12.76 9.63
C GLY A 87 23.03 -12.52 8.29
N PRO A 88 22.62 -13.58 7.56
CA PRO A 88 21.79 -13.42 6.37
C PRO A 88 20.39 -12.94 6.74
N LEU A 89 19.74 -12.19 5.85
CA LEU A 89 18.36 -11.78 6.06
C LEU A 89 17.41 -12.96 5.80
N ALA A 90 16.61 -13.31 6.80
CA ALA A 90 15.54 -14.29 6.68
C ALA A 90 14.38 -13.89 7.60
N PRO A 91 13.12 -14.20 7.22
CA PRO A 91 12.02 -13.99 8.14
C PRO A 91 12.18 -14.89 9.38
N SER A 92 11.92 -14.33 10.56
CA SER A 92 11.64 -15.13 11.76
C SER A 92 10.18 -15.60 11.73
N ASP A 93 9.62 -16.10 12.84
CA ASP A 93 8.17 -16.41 12.89
C ASP A 93 7.29 -15.21 12.47
N SER A 94 7.73 -14.01 12.83
CA SER A 94 7.23 -12.71 12.40
C SER A 94 8.35 -11.91 11.71
N PHE A 95 7.98 -11.02 10.79
CA PHE A 95 8.92 -10.27 9.94
C PHE A 95 8.33 -8.92 9.54
N GLY A 96 9.17 -7.90 9.37
CA GLY A 96 8.73 -6.57 8.94
C GLY A 96 8.97 -6.30 7.45
N PRO A 97 8.93 -5.02 7.04
CA PRO A 97 9.08 -4.65 5.63
C PRO A 97 10.47 -4.97 5.04
N GLU A 98 11.47 -5.30 5.86
CA GLU A 98 12.83 -5.59 5.41
C GLU A 98 12.91 -6.71 4.36
N ILE A 99 12.02 -7.70 4.43
CA ILE A 99 12.06 -8.91 3.60
C ILE A 99 11.86 -8.58 2.13
N THR A 100 10.75 -7.91 1.80
CA THR A 100 10.44 -7.53 0.42
C THR A 100 11.15 -6.25 0.00
N PHE A 101 11.50 -5.37 0.93
CA PHE A 101 12.34 -4.21 0.63
C PHE A 101 13.67 -4.65 0.01
N ALA A 102 14.42 -5.51 0.70
CA ALA A 102 15.72 -5.99 0.22
C ALA A 102 15.57 -6.72 -1.12
N ARG A 103 14.58 -7.62 -1.23
CA ARG A 103 14.28 -8.34 -2.47
C ARG A 103 13.98 -7.42 -3.64
N MET A 104 13.24 -6.33 -3.43
CA MET A 104 12.89 -5.38 -4.49
C MET A 104 14.07 -4.50 -4.86
N VAL A 105 14.78 -3.89 -3.89
CA VAL A 105 15.94 -3.02 -4.19
C VAL A 105 16.99 -3.76 -5.02
N LYS A 106 17.28 -5.02 -4.69
CA LYS A 106 18.26 -5.84 -5.41
C LYS A 106 17.89 -6.20 -6.84
N LYS A 107 16.62 -6.08 -7.23
CA LYS A 107 16.22 -6.23 -8.63
C LYS A 107 16.66 -5.03 -9.49
N TYR A 108 16.96 -3.89 -8.87
CA TYR A 108 17.24 -2.61 -9.54
C TYR A 108 18.60 -2.01 -9.15
N ASP A 109 19.26 -2.55 -8.15
CA ASP A 109 20.56 -2.09 -7.66
C ASP A 109 21.45 -3.27 -7.25
N ASP A 110 22.58 -3.43 -7.94
CA ASP A 110 23.55 -4.51 -7.69
C ASP A 110 24.46 -4.23 -6.49
N ALA A 111 24.35 -3.06 -5.86
CA ALA A 111 25.12 -2.74 -4.67
C ALA A 111 24.78 -3.69 -3.50
N PRO A 112 25.78 -4.20 -2.76
CA PRO A 112 25.52 -5.05 -1.61
C PRO A 112 24.74 -4.29 -0.54
N ILE A 113 23.84 -4.97 0.15
CA ILE A 113 22.91 -4.37 1.12
C ILE A 113 23.20 -4.89 2.53
N ALA A 114 23.16 -3.98 3.50
CA ALA A 114 23.11 -4.29 4.91
C ALA A 114 21.90 -3.59 5.56
N ILE A 115 21.19 -4.28 6.45
CA ILE A 115 20.02 -3.76 7.16
C ILE A 115 20.27 -3.88 8.68
N ILE A 116 20.15 -2.74 9.36
CA ILE A 116 20.19 -2.64 10.83
C ILE A 116 18.78 -2.34 11.31
N LYS A 117 18.11 -3.28 11.98
CA LYS A 117 16.73 -3.13 12.43
C LYS A 117 16.65 -2.89 13.94
N SER A 118 15.96 -1.83 14.34
CA SER A 118 15.65 -1.51 15.73
C SER A 118 14.16 -1.17 15.86
N ALA A 119 13.34 -2.15 16.22
CA ALA A 119 11.91 -1.94 16.33
C ALA A 119 11.34 -2.67 17.54
N ILE A 120 10.46 -2.00 18.29
CA ILE A 120 9.79 -2.56 19.47
C ILE A 120 8.32 -2.14 19.49
N GLY A 121 7.41 -3.07 19.80
CA GLY A 121 5.97 -2.78 19.88
C GLY A 121 5.60 -1.81 21.01
N GLY A 122 4.53 -1.05 20.80
CA GLY A 122 3.93 -0.20 21.84
C GLY A 122 4.71 1.07 22.18
N THR A 123 5.61 1.53 21.31
CA THR A 123 6.51 2.66 21.59
C THR A 123 5.96 3.99 21.08
N ASN A 124 6.31 5.08 21.76
CA ASN A 124 6.00 6.45 21.35
C ASN A 124 7.25 7.34 21.24
N LEU A 125 7.11 8.50 20.59
CA LEU A 125 8.21 9.47 20.46
C LEU A 125 8.51 10.25 21.74
N ALA A 126 7.53 10.40 22.64
CA ALA A 126 7.67 11.22 23.84
C ALA A 126 8.65 10.64 24.85
N PHE A 127 8.65 9.31 25.01
CA PHE A 127 9.41 8.62 26.05
C PHE A 127 10.39 7.60 25.47
N ASP A 128 9.94 6.72 24.56
CA ASP A 128 10.74 5.57 24.14
C ASP A 128 11.84 5.95 23.14
N TRP A 129 11.47 6.70 22.12
CA TRP A 129 12.37 7.17 21.06
C TRP A 129 12.98 8.54 21.34
N ASN A 130 12.67 9.14 22.49
CA ASN A 130 13.18 10.46 22.85
C ASN A 130 14.70 10.40 23.05
N PRO A 131 15.50 11.26 22.38
CA PRO A 131 16.95 11.22 22.53
C PRO A 131 17.48 11.54 23.93
N ILE A 132 16.72 12.25 24.76
CA ILE A 132 17.06 12.51 26.18
C ILE A 132 16.90 11.24 27.03
N ALA A 133 16.24 10.21 26.51
CA ALA A 133 16.05 8.91 27.15
C ALA A 133 15.47 8.99 28.58
N PRO A 134 14.27 9.61 28.75
CA PRO A 134 13.64 9.74 30.06
C PRO A 134 13.37 8.37 30.70
N GLU A 135 13.40 8.30 32.02
CA GLU A 135 13.21 7.05 32.78
C GLU A 135 11.85 6.37 32.55
N GLN A 136 10.83 7.13 32.11
CA GLN A 136 9.51 6.57 31.79
C GLN A 136 9.48 5.79 30.47
N GLY A 137 10.51 5.92 29.63
CA GLY A 137 10.59 5.28 28.31
C GLY A 137 11.55 4.09 28.25
N GLN A 138 11.45 3.32 27.17
CA GLN A 138 12.29 2.14 26.93
C GLN A 138 13.74 2.44 26.48
N LYS A 139 14.14 3.72 26.47
CA LYS A 139 15.47 4.21 26.08
C LYS A 139 15.90 3.65 24.71
N LEU A 140 15.00 3.67 23.73
CA LEU A 140 15.23 3.09 22.40
C LEU A 140 16.20 3.89 21.56
N TYR A 141 16.23 5.21 21.70
CA TYR A 141 17.21 6.02 20.99
C TYR A 141 18.66 5.59 21.28
N PRO A 142 19.16 5.61 22.54
CA PRO A 142 20.54 5.21 22.82
C PRO A 142 20.81 3.74 22.50
N ARG A 143 19.82 2.85 22.65
CA ARG A 143 19.95 1.44 22.26
C ARG A 143 20.09 1.26 20.74
N THR A 144 19.33 2.04 19.96
CA THR A 144 19.39 2.03 18.49
C THR A 144 20.72 2.61 18.01
N LEU A 145 21.14 3.75 18.59
CA LEU A 145 22.43 4.35 18.25
C LEU A 145 23.59 3.39 18.54
N LYS A 146 23.58 2.73 19.71
CA LYS A 146 24.57 1.72 20.05
C LYS A 146 24.57 0.55 19.06
N LEU A 147 23.39 0.01 18.71
CA LEU A 147 23.29 -1.05 17.71
C LEU A 147 23.90 -0.64 16.37
N ILE A 148 23.61 0.58 15.90
CA ILE A 148 24.15 1.11 14.66
C ILE A 148 25.68 1.19 14.75
N GLN A 149 26.21 1.87 15.77
CA GLN A 149 27.65 2.06 15.96
C GLN A 149 28.40 0.73 16.08
N ASP A 150 27.88 -0.23 16.85
CA ASP A 150 28.48 -1.56 17.00
C ASP A 150 28.48 -2.33 15.67
N SER A 151 27.38 -2.23 14.89
CA SER A 151 27.26 -2.91 13.59
C SER A 151 28.20 -2.32 12.53
N LEU A 152 28.33 -0.99 12.51
CA LEU A 152 29.26 -0.27 11.63
C LEU A 152 30.71 -0.57 11.99
N GLN A 153 31.05 -0.56 13.28
CA GLN A 153 32.38 -0.92 13.76
C GLN A 153 32.74 -2.36 13.38
N GLU A 154 31.78 -3.29 13.38
CA GLU A 154 32.01 -4.65 12.91
C GLU A 154 32.28 -4.72 11.40
N LEU A 155 31.65 -3.88 10.57
CA LEU A 155 31.99 -3.76 9.15
C LEU A 155 33.42 -3.21 8.97
N ASP A 156 33.82 -2.21 9.77
CA ASP A 156 35.20 -1.69 9.77
C ASP A 156 36.21 -2.78 10.13
N ARG A 157 35.95 -3.58 11.17
CA ARG A 157 36.82 -4.71 11.56
C ARG A 157 36.95 -5.76 10.45
N ARG A 158 35.89 -5.96 9.66
CA ARG A 158 35.90 -6.85 8.48
C ARG A 158 36.55 -6.22 7.24
N GLY A 159 36.95 -4.95 7.29
CA GLY A 159 37.47 -4.21 6.14
C GLY A 159 36.42 -3.97 5.05
N VAL A 160 35.13 -4.01 5.40
CA VAL A 160 34.01 -3.82 4.48
C VAL A 160 33.72 -2.33 4.37
N ARG A 161 33.90 -1.76 3.17
CA ARG A 161 33.49 -0.38 2.90
C ARG A 161 31.97 -0.29 2.87
N TYR A 162 31.41 0.70 3.54
CA TYR A 162 29.97 0.94 3.58
C TYR A 162 29.61 2.42 3.44
N GLN A 163 28.34 2.68 3.16
CA GLN A 163 27.71 3.99 3.22
C GLN A 163 26.36 3.88 3.93
N LEU A 164 26.06 4.81 4.84
CA LEU A 164 24.72 4.95 5.40
C LEU A 164 23.79 5.48 4.31
N GLU A 165 22.86 4.64 3.86
CA GLU A 165 22.05 4.91 2.68
C GLU A 165 20.76 5.64 3.04
N ALA A 166 19.99 5.09 4.00
CA ALA A 166 18.70 5.64 4.38
C ALA A 166 18.22 5.11 5.74
N VAL A 167 17.35 5.89 6.38
CA VAL A 167 16.51 5.41 7.50
C VAL A 167 15.11 5.08 6.97
N ILE A 168 14.66 3.86 7.17
CA ILE A 168 13.28 3.43 6.93
C ILE A 168 12.56 3.49 8.27
N TRP A 169 11.61 4.41 8.38
CA TRP A 169 10.91 4.73 9.62
C TRP A 169 9.42 4.42 9.50
N HIS A 170 8.89 3.66 10.47
CA HIS A 170 7.45 3.52 10.58
C HIS A 170 6.98 3.42 12.04
N GLN A 171 6.34 4.50 12.47
CA GLN A 171 5.82 4.67 13.81
C GLN A 171 4.76 5.78 13.82
N GLY A 172 3.78 5.68 14.70
CA GLY A 172 2.87 6.79 15.00
C GLY A 172 1.54 6.36 15.59
N GLU A 173 1.19 5.07 15.52
CA GLU A 173 -0.10 4.56 16.00
C GLU A 173 -0.27 4.84 17.50
N ASN A 174 0.77 4.66 18.32
CA ASN A 174 0.66 4.91 19.75
C ASN A 174 0.61 6.41 20.09
N ASP A 175 1.37 7.25 19.38
CA ASP A 175 1.26 8.71 19.53
C ASP A 175 -0.13 9.20 19.09
N MET A 176 -0.72 8.63 18.04
CA MET A 176 -2.08 8.92 17.58
C MET A 176 -3.12 8.62 18.66
N LEU A 177 -3.00 7.49 19.35
CA LEU A 177 -3.98 7.05 20.34
C LEU A 177 -3.99 7.91 21.61
N ASP A 178 -2.87 8.60 21.92
CA ASP A 178 -2.79 9.50 23.06
C ASP A 178 -2.92 10.97 22.63
N ARG A 179 -4.05 11.60 23.00
CA ARG A 179 -4.32 13.02 22.73
C ARG A 179 -3.36 13.99 23.39
N LYS A 180 -2.62 13.56 24.41
CA LYS A 180 -1.56 14.36 25.03
C LYS A 180 -0.26 14.32 24.22
N LEU A 181 -0.09 13.31 23.36
CA LEU A 181 1.13 13.09 22.60
C LEU A 181 1.01 13.50 21.14
N ASN A 182 -0.15 13.24 20.50
CA ASN A 182 -0.31 13.41 19.05
C ASN A 182 0.11 14.80 18.54
N ALA A 183 -0.25 15.88 19.24
CA ALA A 183 0.03 17.26 18.85
C ALA A 183 1.51 17.68 18.93
N HIS A 184 2.36 16.83 19.49
CA HIS A 184 3.80 17.06 19.65
C HIS A 184 4.65 16.09 18.80
N TYR A 185 4.00 15.30 17.94
CA TYR A 185 4.69 14.32 17.11
C TYR A 185 5.74 14.98 16.21
N ALA A 186 5.40 16.13 15.60
CA ALA A 186 6.30 16.78 14.65
C ALA A 186 7.58 17.30 15.32
N GLU A 187 7.43 17.97 16.46
CA GLU A 187 8.54 18.47 17.27
C GLU A 187 9.50 17.33 17.64
N ARG A 188 8.95 16.23 18.17
CA ARG A 188 9.75 15.11 18.68
C ARG A 188 10.42 14.31 17.56
N LEU A 189 9.73 14.06 16.45
CA LEU A 189 10.34 13.37 15.31
C LEU A 189 11.45 14.22 14.69
N THR A 190 11.26 15.54 14.61
CA THR A 190 12.31 16.46 14.13
C THR A 190 13.55 16.42 15.03
N GLN A 191 13.37 16.43 16.35
CA GLN A 191 14.47 16.30 17.31
C GLN A 191 15.21 14.96 17.16
N LEU A 192 14.46 13.85 17.01
CA LEU A 192 15.03 12.52 16.80
C LEU A 192 15.88 12.45 15.52
N ILE A 193 15.35 12.96 14.40
CA ILE A 193 16.05 12.98 13.11
C ILE A 193 17.35 13.79 13.21
N ALA A 194 17.27 15.00 13.76
CA ALA A 194 18.42 15.88 13.92
C ALA A 194 19.50 15.28 14.82
N GLN A 195 19.10 14.67 15.95
CA GLN A 195 20.03 14.05 16.87
C GLN A 195 20.70 12.82 16.24
N LEU A 196 19.95 11.96 15.55
CA LEU A 196 20.52 10.77 14.91
C LEU A 196 21.53 11.16 13.81
N ARG A 197 21.22 12.15 12.98
CA ARG A 197 22.16 12.64 11.95
C ARG A 197 23.43 13.22 12.56
N THR A 198 23.31 13.92 13.70
CA THR A 198 24.45 14.47 14.42
C THR A 198 25.34 13.38 14.98
N ASP A 199 24.74 12.40 15.69
CA ASP A 199 25.47 11.32 16.36
C ASP A 199 26.09 10.31 15.38
N LEU A 200 25.55 10.20 14.16
CA LEU A 200 26.11 9.40 13.07
C LEU A 200 27.02 10.19 12.13
N HIS A 201 27.20 11.50 12.35
CA HIS A 201 27.91 12.41 11.45
C HIS A 201 27.41 12.33 9.99
N ALA A 202 26.10 12.16 9.80
CA ALA A 202 25.46 11.93 8.51
C ALA A 202 24.37 13.00 8.26
N PRO A 203 24.74 14.28 8.05
CA PRO A 203 23.78 15.39 7.94
C PRO A 203 22.84 15.28 6.74
N SER A 204 23.22 14.52 5.70
CA SER A 204 22.43 14.30 4.50
C SER A 204 21.71 12.95 4.47
N LEU A 205 21.66 12.19 5.58
CA LEU A 205 21.01 10.88 5.62
C LEU A 205 19.49 11.02 5.37
N PRO A 206 18.95 10.49 4.25
CA PRO A 206 17.54 10.58 3.96
C PRO A 206 16.73 9.64 4.85
N TRP A 207 15.47 10.01 5.09
CA TRP A 207 14.51 9.15 5.80
C TRP A 207 13.29 8.88 4.92
N PHE A 208 12.78 7.67 4.98
CA PHE A 208 11.54 7.24 4.34
C PHE A 208 10.53 6.93 5.43
N ILE A 209 9.47 7.73 5.52
CA ILE A 209 8.49 7.67 6.61
C ILE A 209 7.20 7.06 6.08
N GLY A 210 6.84 5.89 6.61
CA GLY A 210 5.61 5.19 6.25
C GLY A 210 4.38 5.79 6.92
N GLU A 211 3.31 5.97 6.15
CA GLU A 211 2.01 6.43 6.63
C GLU A 211 1.31 5.44 7.60
N VAL A 212 0.74 5.97 8.68
CA VAL A 212 -0.10 5.19 9.60
C VAL A 212 -1.40 4.79 8.91
N SER A 213 -1.83 3.55 9.14
CA SER A 213 -3.01 3.00 8.49
C SER A 213 -4.34 3.69 8.82
N GLU A 214 -5.20 3.77 7.80
CA GLU A 214 -6.60 4.17 7.93
C GLU A 214 -7.56 2.99 8.10
N LYS A 215 -7.10 1.76 7.83
CA LYS A 215 -7.90 0.54 7.90
C LYS A 215 -7.98 -0.04 9.30
N GLY A 216 -7.12 0.39 10.24
CA GLY A 216 -7.07 -0.16 11.60
C GLY A 216 -8.15 0.34 12.56
N ILE A 217 -9.05 1.22 12.12
CA ILE A 217 -10.08 1.83 12.95
C ILE A 217 -11.31 0.91 13.00
N TRP A 218 -11.18 -0.21 13.73
CA TRP A 218 -12.28 -1.13 14.00
C TRP A 218 -12.81 -0.92 15.42
N GLY A 219 -14.12 -0.73 15.56
CA GLY A 219 -14.79 -0.63 16.86
C GLY A 219 -14.62 0.70 17.60
N MET A 220 -14.04 1.73 16.99
CA MET A 220 -13.96 3.10 17.54
C MET A 220 -13.87 4.14 16.42
N ASP A 221 -13.99 5.43 16.76
CA ASP A 221 -13.75 6.54 15.82
C ASP A 221 -12.54 7.38 16.26
N ASN A 222 -11.40 7.17 15.60
CA ASN A 222 -10.15 7.89 15.83
C ASN A 222 -9.83 8.92 14.74
N ARG A 223 -10.78 9.29 13.87
CA ARG A 223 -10.54 10.23 12.76
C ARG A 223 -9.92 11.54 13.22
N SER A 224 -10.42 12.14 14.29
CA SER A 224 -9.88 13.40 14.81
C SER A 224 -8.44 13.27 15.33
N ASN A 225 -8.10 12.12 15.93
CA ASN A 225 -6.75 11.85 16.42
C ASN A 225 -5.78 11.60 15.25
N LEU A 226 -6.23 10.85 14.24
CA LEU A 226 -5.49 10.62 13.01
C LEU A 226 -5.26 11.94 12.25
N ALA A 227 -6.23 12.86 12.26
CA ALA A 227 -6.10 14.18 11.62
C ALA A 227 -5.00 15.01 12.23
N ILE A 228 -4.92 15.01 13.57
CA ILE A 228 -3.85 15.68 14.28
C ILE A 228 -2.50 15.03 13.93
N LEU A 229 -2.38 13.70 14.03
CA LEU A 229 -1.14 13.00 13.70
C LEU A 229 -0.67 13.27 12.26
N ARG A 230 -1.59 13.23 11.30
CA ARG A 230 -1.28 13.50 9.89
C ARG A 230 -0.81 14.91 9.64
N GLN A 231 -1.45 15.89 10.28
CA GLN A 231 -0.98 17.27 10.22
C GLN A 231 0.45 17.38 10.75
N GLN A 232 0.81 16.61 11.78
CA GLN A 232 2.16 16.58 12.36
C GLN A 232 3.15 15.88 11.43
N GLN A 233 2.78 14.75 10.84
CA GLN A 233 3.61 14.07 9.83
C GLN A 233 3.87 14.99 8.62
N ASP A 234 2.85 15.72 8.14
CA ASP A 234 2.98 16.71 7.07
C ASP A 234 3.92 17.86 7.44
N GLN A 235 3.88 18.32 8.69
CA GLN A 235 4.79 19.36 9.17
C GLN A 235 6.25 18.89 9.12
N VAL A 236 6.53 17.65 9.54
CA VAL A 236 7.88 17.07 9.50
C VAL A 236 8.38 16.97 8.08
N ILE A 237 7.60 16.36 7.18
CA ILE A 237 8.00 16.17 5.77
C ILE A 237 8.22 17.52 5.06
N LYS A 238 7.40 18.53 5.32
CA LYS A 238 7.57 19.87 4.70
C LYS A 238 8.80 20.61 5.21
N ALA A 239 9.24 20.33 6.43
CA ALA A 239 10.34 21.05 7.06
C ALA A 239 11.72 20.56 6.61
N ASP A 240 11.84 19.34 6.08
CA ASP A 240 13.12 18.74 5.73
C ASP A 240 13.04 18.03 4.35
N PRO A 241 13.76 18.53 3.33
CA PRO A 241 13.70 18.00 1.96
C PRO A 241 14.36 16.62 1.81
N LEU A 242 15.07 16.12 2.83
CA LEU A 242 15.65 14.78 2.84
C LEU A 242 14.68 13.72 3.38
N LEU A 243 13.45 14.11 3.71
CA LEU A 243 12.41 13.18 4.15
C LEU A 243 11.46 12.86 3.01
N HIS A 244 11.23 11.57 2.82
CA HIS A 244 10.34 11.03 1.80
C HIS A 244 9.13 10.40 2.46
N TRP A 245 7.94 10.82 2.04
CA TRP A 245 6.69 10.20 2.48
C TRP A 245 6.41 8.93 1.70
N VAL A 246 6.07 7.84 2.39
CA VAL A 246 5.75 6.55 1.78
C VAL A 246 4.28 6.21 2.06
N PRO A 247 3.40 6.29 1.06
CA PRO A 247 1.97 6.00 1.23
C PRO A 247 1.75 4.52 1.54
N THR A 248 1.44 4.22 2.79
CA THR A 248 1.19 2.86 3.28
C THR A 248 -0.21 2.69 3.88
N SER A 249 -1.03 3.74 3.98
CA SER A 249 -2.34 3.64 4.67
C SER A 249 -3.32 2.67 4.01
N HIS A 250 -3.16 2.46 2.70
CA HIS A 250 -4.00 1.64 1.84
C HIS A 250 -3.58 0.17 1.77
N LEU A 251 -2.49 -0.25 2.41
CA LEU A 251 -2.00 -1.63 2.32
C LEU A 251 -2.85 -2.61 3.12
N ALA A 252 -2.65 -3.91 2.92
CA ALA A 252 -3.51 -4.94 3.47
C ALA A 252 -3.45 -5.04 5.02
N PHE A 253 -4.61 -5.28 5.64
CA PHE A 253 -4.78 -5.37 7.09
C PHE A 253 -5.39 -6.70 7.53
N GLU A 254 -5.02 -7.18 8.72
CA GLU A 254 -5.69 -8.33 9.31
C GLU A 254 -6.77 -7.83 10.26
N VAL A 255 -8.00 -8.31 10.07
CA VAL A 255 -9.08 -8.03 11.02
C VAL A 255 -9.11 -9.18 12.00
N MET A 256 -8.79 -8.91 13.27
CA MET A 256 -8.86 -9.92 14.32
C MET A 256 -10.32 -10.21 14.71
N ASP A 257 -10.64 -11.49 14.95
CA ASP A 257 -11.98 -11.94 15.38
C ASP A 257 -12.43 -11.31 16.71
N SER A 258 -11.48 -10.83 17.53
CA SER A 258 -11.77 -10.26 18.84
C SER A 258 -12.65 -8.99 18.76
N GLY A 259 -12.69 -8.34 17.59
CA GLY A 259 -13.32 -7.04 17.41
C GLY A 259 -12.70 -5.94 18.27
N GLN A 260 -11.47 -6.16 18.76
CA GLN A 260 -10.65 -5.14 19.38
C GLN A 260 -9.98 -4.29 18.28
N PRO A 261 -9.67 -3.02 18.57
CA PRO A 261 -8.91 -2.18 17.65
C PRO A 261 -7.61 -2.88 17.28
N HIS A 262 -7.36 -2.99 15.98
CA HIS A 262 -6.19 -3.68 15.45
C HIS A 262 -5.48 -2.75 14.46
N TYR A 263 -4.24 -2.40 14.79
CA TYR A 263 -3.48 -1.40 14.05
C TYR A 263 -2.29 -1.98 13.29
N HIS A 264 -2.23 -3.30 13.14
CA HIS A 264 -1.11 -3.94 12.48
C HIS A 264 -1.42 -4.36 11.03
N PHE A 265 -0.45 -4.10 10.16
CA PHE A 265 -0.47 -4.65 8.80
C PHE A 265 -0.38 -6.18 8.89
N ALA A 266 -1.20 -6.86 8.08
CA ALA A 266 -1.16 -8.32 7.96
C ALA A 266 0.15 -8.80 7.33
N THR A 267 0.33 -10.11 7.23
CA THR A 267 1.40 -10.71 6.41
C THR A 267 1.47 -10.10 5.00
N GLN A 268 0.34 -9.98 4.30
CA GLN A 268 0.29 -9.32 2.98
C GLN A 268 0.69 -7.84 3.08
N GLY A 269 0.16 -7.11 4.06
CA GLY A 269 0.44 -5.69 4.24
C GLY A 269 1.92 -5.41 4.50
N GLN A 270 2.60 -6.26 5.28
CA GLN A 270 4.05 -6.15 5.55
C GLN A 270 4.88 -6.40 4.29
N LEU A 271 4.50 -7.39 3.47
CA LEU A 271 5.14 -7.66 2.19
C LEU A 271 4.96 -6.47 1.22
N GLN A 272 3.75 -5.92 1.13
CA GLN A 272 3.47 -4.73 0.33
C GLN A 272 4.20 -3.49 0.86
N MET A 273 4.34 -3.36 2.17
CA MET A 273 5.01 -2.23 2.82
C MET A 273 6.50 -2.19 2.48
N GLY A 274 7.16 -3.35 2.46
CA GLY A 274 8.55 -3.44 2.00
C GLY A 274 8.72 -3.01 0.55
N GLU A 275 7.81 -3.40 -0.35
CA GLU A 275 7.83 -2.93 -1.74
C GLU A 275 7.53 -1.43 -1.86
N ALA A 276 6.61 -0.88 -1.05
CA ALA A 276 6.32 0.55 -1.02
C ALA A 276 7.54 1.38 -0.60
N PHE A 277 8.26 0.96 0.46
CA PHE A 277 9.51 1.60 0.86
C PHE A 277 10.60 1.47 -0.20
N ALA A 278 10.73 0.30 -0.83
CA ALA A 278 11.72 0.09 -1.88
C ALA A 278 11.42 0.95 -3.11
N ALA A 279 10.16 1.05 -3.54
CA ALA A 279 9.74 1.91 -4.64
C ALA A 279 10.06 3.38 -4.37
N ALA A 280 9.76 3.89 -3.17
CA ALA A 280 10.07 5.26 -2.78
C ALA A 280 11.58 5.53 -2.76
N TYR A 281 12.36 4.60 -2.21
CA TYR A 281 13.83 4.71 -2.20
C TYR A 281 14.42 4.67 -3.61
N LEU A 282 13.97 3.74 -4.46
CA LEU A 282 14.43 3.60 -5.84
C LEU A 282 14.09 4.86 -6.67
N ASP A 283 12.91 5.45 -6.48
CA ASP A 283 12.55 6.74 -7.09
C ASP A 283 13.50 7.87 -6.64
N ALA A 284 13.77 7.97 -5.34
CA ALA A 284 14.66 8.98 -4.77
C ALA A 284 16.11 8.91 -5.31
N ILE A 285 16.57 7.72 -5.73
CA ILE A 285 17.89 7.53 -6.36
C ILE A 285 17.83 7.49 -7.90
N ALA A 286 16.77 8.03 -8.51
CA ALA A 286 16.56 8.09 -9.96
C ALA A 286 16.56 6.72 -10.66
N LYS A 287 16.07 5.69 -9.98
CA LYS A 287 15.80 4.34 -10.52
C LYS A 287 14.32 3.96 -10.35
N PRO A 288 13.35 4.79 -10.79
CA PRO A 288 11.94 4.53 -10.56
C PRO A 288 11.50 3.21 -11.20
N LEU A 289 10.51 2.56 -10.57
CA LEU A 289 9.89 1.36 -11.13
C LEU A 289 9.26 1.68 -12.50
N ALA A 290 9.35 0.72 -13.43
CA ALA A 290 8.74 0.87 -14.75
C ALA A 290 7.21 0.95 -14.64
N VAL A 291 6.63 2.04 -15.14
CA VAL A 291 5.17 2.20 -15.26
C VAL A 291 4.75 1.78 -16.66
N LYS A 292 3.79 0.84 -16.75
CA LYS A 292 3.20 0.45 -18.04
C LYS A 292 2.36 1.60 -18.58
N ASP A 293 2.73 2.13 -19.73
CA ASP A 293 1.90 3.12 -20.44
C ASP A 293 0.72 2.40 -21.11
N ARG A 294 -0.49 2.64 -20.58
CA ARG A 294 -1.75 2.08 -21.07
C ARG A 294 -2.59 3.11 -21.83
N SER A 295 -2.02 4.25 -22.20
CA SER A 295 -2.78 5.30 -22.89
C SER A 295 -3.21 4.90 -24.31
N TYR A 296 -4.41 5.34 -24.70
CA TYR A 296 -4.88 5.23 -26.07
C TYR A 296 -4.06 6.16 -26.99
N LYS A 297 -3.26 5.58 -27.88
CA LYS A 297 -2.38 6.35 -28.80
C LYS A 297 -3.11 7.04 -29.94
N ASN A 298 -4.25 6.48 -30.37
CA ASN A 298 -4.98 6.92 -31.55
C ASN A 298 -6.38 7.47 -31.21
N GLY A 299 -6.55 8.00 -29.99
CA GLY A 299 -7.85 8.40 -29.46
C GLY A 299 -8.65 7.22 -28.90
N LEU A 300 -9.79 7.53 -28.27
CA LEU A 300 -10.66 6.53 -27.64
C LEU A 300 -11.25 5.56 -28.69
N PRO A 301 -11.59 4.31 -28.29
CA PRO A 301 -11.97 3.24 -29.21
C PRO A 301 -13.42 3.36 -29.72
N PHE A 302 -13.98 4.57 -29.74
CA PHE A 302 -15.39 4.82 -30.07
C PHE A 302 -15.52 5.70 -31.31
N ALA A 303 -16.62 5.54 -32.04
CA ALA A 303 -16.95 6.45 -33.13
C ALA A 303 -17.14 7.89 -32.61
N LYS A 304 -16.79 8.88 -33.42
CA LYS A 304 -17.03 10.29 -33.06
C LYS A 304 -18.52 10.51 -32.76
N LYS A 305 -18.82 11.22 -31.68
CA LYS A 305 -20.18 11.48 -31.20
C LYS A 305 -20.96 10.23 -30.78
N ALA A 306 -20.29 9.08 -30.59
CA ALA A 306 -20.92 7.92 -30.00
C ALA A 306 -21.50 8.26 -28.62
N ARG A 307 -22.60 7.59 -28.28
CA ARG A 307 -23.08 7.54 -26.91
C ARG A 307 -22.07 6.77 -26.07
N VAL A 308 -21.67 7.32 -24.93
CA VAL A 308 -20.77 6.68 -23.97
C VAL A 308 -21.48 6.52 -22.64
N ARG A 309 -21.64 5.27 -22.23
CA ARG A 309 -22.34 4.84 -21.02
C ARG A 309 -21.34 4.72 -19.88
N LEU A 310 -21.41 5.64 -18.92
CA LEU A 310 -20.49 5.71 -17.78
C LEU A 310 -21.08 5.01 -16.55
N PHE A 311 -20.29 4.11 -15.98
CA PHE A 311 -20.61 3.31 -14.80
C PHE A 311 -19.62 3.63 -13.68
N VAL A 312 -20.13 3.82 -12.47
CA VAL A 312 -19.29 4.13 -11.31
C VAL A 312 -19.21 2.91 -10.40
N LEU A 313 -18.01 2.42 -10.10
CA LEU A 313 -17.76 1.38 -9.10
C LEU A 313 -17.10 2.04 -7.89
N ALA A 314 -17.74 2.00 -6.73
CA ALA A 314 -17.21 2.65 -5.53
C ALA A 314 -17.34 1.78 -4.28
N GLY A 315 -16.34 1.84 -3.41
CA GLY A 315 -16.39 1.04 -2.18
C GLY A 315 -15.12 0.94 -1.36
N GLN A 316 -15.11 -0.08 -0.49
CA GLN A 316 -14.01 -0.47 0.39
C GLN A 316 -13.19 -1.64 -0.23
N ARG A 317 -12.63 -2.51 0.61
CA ARG A 317 -11.62 -3.53 0.28
C ARG A 317 -12.08 -4.55 -0.77
N ASN A 318 -13.34 -4.99 -0.72
CA ASN A 318 -13.90 -5.92 -1.71
C ASN A 318 -14.14 -5.26 -3.08
N MET A 319 -14.50 -3.97 -3.12
CA MET A 319 -14.56 -3.21 -4.38
C MET A 319 -13.14 -2.95 -4.91
N GLU A 320 -12.20 -2.65 -4.03
CA GLU A 320 -10.80 -2.39 -4.39
C GLU A 320 -10.12 -3.64 -4.94
N GLY A 321 -10.29 -4.78 -4.27
CA GLY A 321 -9.80 -6.08 -4.70
C GLY A 321 -8.67 -6.66 -3.86
N GLU A 322 -8.59 -6.34 -2.56
CA GLU A 322 -7.39 -6.60 -1.74
C GLU A 322 -6.89 -8.06 -1.73
N ASP A 323 -7.78 -9.06 -1.82
CA ASP A 323 -7.45 -10.50 -1.87
C ASP A 323 -7.80 -11.16 -3.22
N SER A 324 -7.96 -10.38 -4.29
CA SER A 324 -8.17 -10.90 -5.65
C SER A 324 -6.92 -10.69 -6.49
N PHE A 325 -6.20 -11.77 -6.75
CA PHE A 325 -4.85 -11.74 -7.30
C PHE A 325 -4.84 -11.99 -8.81
N ALA A 326 -4.25 -11.08 -9.57
CA ALA A 326 -4.15 -11.17 -11.02
C ALA A 326 -3.52 -12.50 -11.50
N ALA A 327 -2.50 -12.97 -10.78
CA ALA A 327 -1.79 -14.22 -11.08
C ALA A 327 -2.69 -15.47 -11.06
N GLN A 328 -3.86 -15.38 -10.41
CA GLN A 328 -4.82 -16.47 -10.32
C GLN A 328 -5.84 -16.50 -11.47
N ILE A 329 -6.03 -15.39 -12.20
CA ILE A 329 -7.00 -15.28 -13.30
C ILE A 329 -6.81 -16.35 -14.38
N PRO A 330 -5.59 -16.69 -14.83
CA PRO A 330 -5.40 -17.71 -15.87
C PRO A 330 -5.91 -19.10 -15.47
N GLN A 331 -6.13 -19.36 -14.18
CA GLN A 331 -6.69 -20.63 -13.69
C GLN A 331 -8.18 -20.53 -13.34
N MET A 332 -8.86 -19.44 -13.71
CA MET A 332 -10.30 -19.23 -13.46
C MET A 332 -11.12 -19.51 -14.73
N PRO A 333 -11.82 -20.66 -14.83
CA PRO A 333 -12.59 -21.03 -16.00
C PRO A 333 -13.61 -19.96 -16.40
N GLY A 334 -13.56 -19.51 -17.66
CA GLY A 334 -14.45 -18.49 -18.23
C GLY A 334 -14.00 -17.04 -18.01
N PHE A 335 -12.90 -16.82 -17.30
CA PHE A 335 -12.34 -15.50 -16.98
C PHE A 335 -10.89 -15.32 -17.43
N GLU A 336 -10.29 -16.33 -18.07
CA GLU A 336 -8.86 -16.40 -18.38
C GLU A 336 -8.40 -15.20 -19.21
N SER A 337 -9.26 -14.72 -20.12
CA SER A 337 -8.97 -13.57 -20.98
C SER A 337 -8.83 -12.25 -20.22
N LEU A 338 -9.41 -12.13 -19.02
CA LEU A 338 -9.44 -10.90 -18.22
C LEU A 338 -8.09 -10.53 -17.59
N VAL A 339 -7.07 -11.38 -17.73
CA VAL A 339 -5.68 -11.01 -17.45
C VAL A 339 -5.16 -9.94 -18.42
N ASN A 340 -5.80 -9.81 -19.59
CA ASN A 340 -5.43 -8.86 -20.63
C ASN A 340 -6.30 -7.60 -20.58
N ASP A 341 -5.77 -6.53 -21.16
CA ASP A 341 -6.48 -5.26 -21.31
C ASP A 341 -7.70 -5.40 -22.24
N GLN A 342 -8.86 -4.90 -21.80
CA GLN A 342 -10.10 -4.80 -22.55
C GLN A 342 -10.16 -3.46 -23.28
N ASN A 343 -9.67 -3.44 -24.53
CA ASN A 343 -9.45 -2.22 -25.32
C ASN A 343 -10.72 -1.50 -25.79
N ASP A 344 -11.89 -2.10 -25.62
CA ASP A 344 -13.21 -1.56 -26.00
C ASP A 344 -14.02 -1.07 -24.80
N VAL A 345 -13.43 -1.11 -23.60
CA VAL A 345 -13.96 -0.53 -22.37
C VAL A 345 -12.94 0.46 -21.82
N ILE A 346 -13.31 1.74 -21.74
CA ILE A 346 -12.41 2.77 -21.20
C ILE A 346 -12.54 2.84 -19.68
N TYR A 347 -11.44 3.11 -19.01
CA TYR A 347 -11.33 2.99 -17.57
C TYR A 347 -10.59 4.19 -16.97
N ARG A 348 -11.12 4.67 -15.85
CA ARG A 348 -10.46 5.60 -14.93
C ARG A 348 -10.65 5.12 -13.51
N TYR A 349 -9.64 5.36 -12.68
CA TYR A 349 -9.62 4.89 -11.30
C TYR A 349 -8.95 5.87 -10.34
N CYS A 350 -9.40 5.79 -9.09
CA CYS A 350 -8.80 6.37 -7.90
C CYS A 350 -8.82 5.26 -6.83
N LEU A 351 -7.68 4.67 -6.54
CA LEU A 351 -7.52 3.52 -5.64
C LEU A 351 -6.75 3.92 -4.38
N GLY A 352 -6.93 3.15 -3.31
CA GLY A 352 -6.26 3.37 -2.03
C GLY A 352 -6.51 4.74 -1.42
N GLY A 353 -7.66 5.38 -1.67
CA GLY A 353 -7.90 6.74 -1.21
C GLY A 353 -7.14 7.83 -1.97
N GLY A 354 -6.65 7.51 -3.17
CA GLY A 354 -5.91 8.43 -4.05
C GLY A 354 -4.42 8.10 -4.17
N VAL A 355 -3.92 7.05 -3.53
CA VAL A 355 -2.54 6.58 -3.66
C VAL A 355 -2.21 6.25 -5.11
N GLN A 356 -3.15 5.65 -5.83
CA GLN A 356 -3.01 5.42 -7.26
C GLN A 356 -4.22 6.00 -8.02
N THR A 357 -3.97 7.01 -8.86
CA THR A 357 -5.03 7.72 -9.57
C THR A 357 -4.69 7.89 -11.05
N SER A 358 -5.61 7.46 -11.92
CA SER A 358 -5.53 7.70 -13.36
C SER A 358 -5.68 9.18 -13.72
N ARG A 359 -4.87 9.67 -14.66
CA ARG A 359 -4.96 11.04 -15.19
C ARG A 359 -5.68 11.14 -16.54
N GLN A 360 -5.88 10.00 -17.20
CA GLN A 360 -6.45 9.90 -18.54
C GLN A 360 -7.23 8.59 -18.66
N TRP A 361 -8.03 8.46 -19.71
CA TRP A 361 -8.69 7.21 -20.06
C TRP A 361 -7.68 6.19 -20.58
N GLU A 362 -7.80 4.96 -20.11
CA GLU A 362 -7.01 3.81 -20.56
C GLU A 362 -7.90 2.57 -20.71
N PRO A 363 -7.45 1.49 -21.37
CA PRO A 363 -8.16 0.23 -21.40
C PRO A 363 -8.46 -0.30 -20.00
N LEU A 364 -9.65 -0.86 -19.80
CA LEU A 364 -9.97 -1.60 -18.58
C LEU A 364 -9.02 -2.80 -18.44
N GLY A 365 -8.43 -2.96 -17.28
CA GLY A 365 -7.50 -4.06 -16.97
C GLY A 365 -6.86 -3.87 -15.61
N ILE A 366 -5.88 -4.71 -15.28
CA ILE A 366 -5.20 -4.69 -13.98
C ILE A 366 -4.29 -3.47 -13.91
N VAL A 367 -4.65 -2.53 -13.03
CA VAL A 367 -3.94 -1.26 -12.82
C VAL A 367 -3.15 -1.24 -11.53
N ASP A 368 -3.57 -2.03 -10.55
CA ASP A 368 -3.07 -1.95 -9.19
C ASP A 368 -1.61 -2.42 -9.14
N ASN A 369 -0.75 -1.57 -8.58
CA ASN A 369 0.67 -1.90 -8.37
C ASN A 369 0.84 -3.10 -7.43
N LEU A 370 -0.18 -3.41 -6.62
CA LEU A 370 -0.22 -4.58 -5.74
C LEU A 370 -0.62 -5.86 -6.50
N ALA A 371 -0.78 -5.82 -7.83
CA ALA A 371 -1.22 -6.93 -8.68
C ALA A 371 -2.59 -7.54 -8.27
N THR A 372 -3.43 -6.69 -7.67
CA THR A 372 -4.81 -6.99 -7.27
C THR A 372 -5.82 -6.36 -8.22
N PHE A 373 -7.07 -6.81 -8.15
CA PHE A 373 -8.15 -6.29 -9.00
C PHE A 373 -9.51 -6.43 -8.32
N GLY A 374 -10.46 -5.54 -8.61
CA GLY A 374 -11.82 -5.60 -8.09
C GLY A 374 -12.83 -6.18 -9.09
N PRO A 375 -14.14 -6.00 -8.87
CA PRO A 375 -15.16 -6.54 -9.77
C PRO A 375 -15.18 -5.88 -11.15
N GLU A 376 -14.42 -4.81 -11.39
CA GLU A 376 -14.42 -4.04 -12.64
C GLU A 376 -14.14 -4.88 -13.88
N LEU A 377 -13.25 -5.89 -13.78
CA LEU A 377 -12.81 -6.66 -14.94
C LEU A 377 -13.95 -7.48 -15.55
N SER A 378 -14.61 -8.29 -14.73
CA SER A 378 -15.73 -9.11 -15.16
C SER A 378 -17.02 -8.29 -15.34
N PHE A 379 -17.17 -7.18 -14.62
CA PHE A 379 -18.25 -6.23 -14.84
C PHE A 379 -18.18 -5.64 -16.26
N GLY A 380 -17.04 -5.07 -16.66
CA GLY A 380 -16.83 -4.52 -17.99
C GLY A 380 -17.00 -5.56 -19.10
N ALA A 381 -16.42 -6.75 -18.93
CA ALA A 381 -16.53 -7.83 -19.92
C ALA A 381 -17.97 -8.33 -20.09
N THR A 382 -18.76 -8.36 -19.01
CA THR A 382 -20.17 -8.77 -19.03
C THR A 382 -21.05 -7.70 -19.69
N LEU A 383 -20.82 -6.43 -19.36
CA LEU A 383 -21.51 -5.31 -20.02
C LEU A 383 -21.21 -5.28 -21.51
N ARG A 384 -19.93 -5.42 -21.92
CA ARG A 384 -19.54 -5.34 -23.32
C ARG A 384 -20.20 -6.41 -24.19
N ARG A 385 -20.39 -7.61 -23.64
CA ARG A 385 -21.11 -8.72 -24.27
C ARG A 385 -22.62 -8.47 -24.45
N SER A 386 -23.19 -7.51 -23.72
CA SER A 386 -24.64 -7.34 -23.58
C SER A 386 -25.16 -5.98 -24.05
N ILE A 387 -24.31 -4.95 -24.05
CA ILE A 387 -24.63 -3.59 -24.52
C ILE A 387 -24.35 -3.51 -26.03
N ASP A 388 -25.14 -2.71 -26.75
CA ASP A 388 -24.97 -2.41 -28.18
C ASP A 388 -23.50 -2.07 -28.50
N ALA A 389 -22.93 -2.76 -29.49
CA ALA A 389 -21.52 -2.60 -29.89
C ALA A 389 -21.15 -1.16 -30.32
N ASN A 390 -22.14 -0.34 -30.70
CA ASN A 390 -21.94 1.06 -31.07
C ASN A 390 -21.90 2.00 -29.85
N ASP A 391 -22.44 1.58 -28.70
CA ASP A 391 -22.34 2.34 -27.46
C ASP A 391 -20.96 2.11 -26.84
N GLY A 392 -20.27 3.20 -26.50
CA GLY A 392 -19.06 3.17 -25.71
C GLY A 392 -19.36 2.83 -24.25
N ILE A 393 -18.46 2.10 -23.59
CA ILE A 393 -18.55 1.76 -22.16
C ILE A 393 -17.40 2.43 -21.43
N ALA A 394 -17.73 3.24 -20.43
CA ALA A 394 -16.77 3.88 -19.55
C ALA A 394 -16.97 3.41 -18.11
N ILE A 395 -15.90 3.02 -17.44
CA ILE A 395 -15.93 2.65 -16.02
C ILE A 395 -15.07 3.63 -15.24
N VAL A 396 -15.63 4.14 -14.16
CA VAL A 396 -14.94 4.95 -13.15
C VAL A 396 -14.91 4.17 -11.84
N LYS A 397 -13.73 3.76 -11.37
CA LYS A 397 -13.58 3.10 -10.07
C LYS A 397 -13.05 4.09 -9.03
N PHE A 398 -13.70 4.19 -7.87
CA PHE A 398 -13.27 5.06 -6.79
C PHE A 398 -13.35 4.32 -5.46
N THR A 399 -12.19 3.93 -4.90
CA THR A 399 -12.14 3.11 -3.69
C THR A 399 -11.26 3.72 -2.62
N HIS A 400 -11.66 3.43 -1.38
CA HIS A 400 -10.86 3.70 -0.21
C HIS A 400 -11.08 2.57 0.78
N SER A 401 -10.18 1.59 0.77
CA SER A 401 -10.25 0.38 1.60
C SER A 401 -10.52 0.59 3.10
N GLY A 402 -10.08 1.70 3.70
CA GLY A 402 -10.35 2.02 5.11
C GLY A 402 -11.62 2.82 5.39
N ALA A 403 -12.40 3.21 4.38
CA ALA A 403 -13.50 4.16 4.54
C ALA A 403 -14.65 3.56 5.35
N GLN A 404 -15.47 4.38 6.00
CA GLN A 404 -16.77 4.02 6.61
C GLN A 404 -17.80 5.08 6.20
N SER A 405 -19.08 4.88 6.54
CA SER A 405 -20.18 5.78 6.16
C SER A 405 -19.89 7.28 6.36
N PRO A 406 -19.27 7.76 7.47
CA PRO A 406 -19.01 9.19 7.66
C PRO A 406 -18.03 9.80 6.64
N ASP A 407 -17.11 9.00 6.09
CA ASP A 407 -16.12 9.49 5.12
C ASP A 407 -16.76 9.87 3.78
N TRP A 408 -17.91 9.27 3.50
CA TRP A 408 -18.74 9.53 2.31
C TRP A 408 -19.84 10.56 2.58
N SER A 409 -19.88 11.15 3.78
CA SER A 409 -20.89 12.15 4.11
C SER A 409 -20.72 13.41 3.26
N PRO A 410 -21.78 13.93 2.64
CA PRO A 410 -21.76 15.24 1.99
C PRO A 410 -21.42 16.40 2.91
N THR A 411 -21.62 16.25 4.22
CA THR A 411 -21.29 17.27 5.22
C THR A 411 -19.82 17.26 5.64
N GLY A 412 -19.03 16.32 5.11
CA GLY A 412 -17.60 16.19 5.38
C GLY A 412 -17.23 15.19 6.48
N SER A 413 -15.93 14.86 6.53
CA SER A 413 -15.30 13.99 7.53
C SER A 413 -14.34 14.81 8.42
N PRO A 414 -14.24 14.53 9.74
CA PRO A 414 -13.26 15.16 10.62
C PRO A 414 -11.81 14.94 10.19
N GLU A 415 -11.54 13.83 9.53
CA GLU A 415 -10.25 13.56 8.89
C GLU A 415 -10.30 14.05 7.43
N THR A 416 -9.65 15.17 7.16
CA THR A 416 -9.76 15.84 5.85
C THR A 416 -9.29 14.97 4.67
N ARG A 417 -8.32 14.08 4.86
CA ARG A 417 -7.92 13.14 3.79
C ARG A 417 -8.97 12.07 3.53
N ARG A 418 -9.78 11.73 4.53
CA ARG A 418 -10.96 10.85 4.43
C ARG A 418 -12.25 11.61 4.16
N ASN A 419 -12.19 12.89 3.79
CA ASN A 419 -13.35 13.58 3.25
C ASN A 419 -13.56 13.15 1.78
N LEU A 420 -14.16 11.98 1.58
CA LEU A 420 -14.19 11.29 0.30
C LEU A 420 -15.30 11.79 -0.61
N TYR A 421 -16.44 12.22 -0.07
CA TYR A 421 -17.56 12.70 -0.86
C TYR A 421 -17.18 13.73 -1.95
N PRO A 422 -16.53 14.87 -1.62
CA PRO A 422 -16.17 15.86 -2.65
C PRO A 422 -15.14 15.32 -3.65
N LYS A 423 -14.24 14.43 -3.22
CA LYS A 423 -13.25 13.79 -4.12
C LYS A 423 -13.94 12.83 -5.10
N PHE A 424 -14.89 12.05 -4.61
CA PHE A 424 -15.68 11.08 -5.37
C PHE A 424 -16.49 11.77 -6.47
N THR A 425 -17.26 12.80 -6.12
CA THR A 425 -18.11 13.51 -7.09
C THR A 425 -17.28 14.33 -8.08
N ALA A 426 -16.18 14.95 -7.63
CA ALA A 426 -15.26 15.65 -8.53
C ALA A 426 -14.62 14.69 -9.54
N PHE A 427 -14.22 13.49 -9.12
CA PHE A 427 -13.61 12.51 -10.01
C PHE A 427 -14.57 12.01 -11.10
N ILE A 428 -15.83 11.74 -10.73
CA ILE A 428 -16.88 11.36 -11.72
C ILE A 428 -17.17 12.51 -12.67
N ARG A 429 -17.31 13.75 -12.15
CA ARG A 429 -17.60 14.93 -12.97
C ARG A 429 -16.47 15.19 -13.98
N ASP A 430 -15.22 15.15 -13.53
CA ASP A 430 -14.05 15.28 -14.39
C ASP A 430 -14.02 14.20 -15.49
N ALA A 431 -14.37 12.95 -15.16
CA ALA A 431 -14.48 11.88 -16.16
C ALA A 431 -15.57 12.17 -17.21
N MET A 432 -16.77 12.56 -16.77
CA MET A 432 -17.87 12.89 -17.69
C MET A 432 -17.54 14.11 -18.55
N ASP A 433 -16.99 15.17 -17.96
CA ASP A 433 -16.66 16.41 -18.67
C ASP A 433 -15.53 16.18 -19.67
N ASN A 434 -14.56 15.32 -19.34
CA ASN A 434 -13.51 14.91 -20.28
C ASN A 434 -14.08 14.21 -21.53
N LEU A 435 -15.09 13.34 -21.38
CA LEU A 435 -15.75 12.68 -22.51
C LEU A 435 -16.57 13.67 -23.35
N LYS A 436 -17.33 14.56 -22.70
CA LYS A 436 -18.11 15.60 -23.38
C LYS A 436 -17.22 16.57 -24.16
N ALA A 437 -16.08 16.96 -23.58
CA ALA A 437 -15.09 17.83 -24.23
C ALA A 437 -14.48 17.19 -25.49
N GLN A 438 -14.39 15.85 -25.52
CA GLN A 438 -13.99 15.09 -26.71
C GLN A 438 -15.14 14.89 -27.74
N GLY A 439 -16.34 15.39 -27.44
CA GLY A 439 -17.49 15.37 -28.33
C GLY A 439 -18.37 14.11 -28.23
N TYR A 440 -18.23 13.31 -27.18
CA TYR A 440 -19.08 12.14 -26.92
C TYR A 440 -20.37 12.52 -26.18
N ASP A 441 -21.45 11.79 -26.44
CA ASP A 441 -22.69 11.90 -25.66
C ASP A 441 -22.59 11.01 -24.41
N CYS A 442 -22.09 11.58 -23.31
CA CYS A 442 -21.82 10.84 -22.09
C CYS A 442 -23.03 10.81 -21.14
N THR A 443 -23.51 9.62 -20.79
CA THR A 443 -24.57 9.39 -19.80
C THR A 443 -24.03 8.67 -18.57
N LEU A 444 -24.40 9.12 -17.36
CA LEU A 444 -24.18 8.37 -16.13
C LEU A 444 -25.30 7.34 -15.97
N GLU A 445 -24.93 6.05 -15.93
CA GLU A 445 -25.88 4.94 -16.02
C GLU A 445 -26.19 4.28 -14.67
N GLY A 446 -25.31 4.42 -13.68
CA GLY A 446 -25.52 3.87 -12.35
C GLY A 446 -24.27 3.92 -11.47
N VAL A 447 -24.50 3.84 -10.16
CA VAL A 447 -23.46 3.70 -9.14
C VAL A 447 -23.53 2.31 -8.52
N PHE A 448 -22.44 1.57 -8.58
CA PHE A 448 -22.26 0.23 -8.03
C PHE A 448 -21.46 0.34 -6.74
N TRP A 449 -22.03 -0.14 -5.65
CA TRP A 449 -21.59 0.21 -4.30
C TRP A 449 -21.36 -1.03 -3.45
N HIS A 450 -20.16 -1.15 -2.88
CA HIS A 450 -19.81 -2.17 -1.90
C HIS A 450 -19.07 -1.54 -0.71
N VAL A 451 -19.83 -1.22 0.33
CA VAL A 451 -19.37 -0.67 1.61
C VAL A 451 -20.29 -1.20 2.68
N GLY A 452 -19.75 -1.69 3.78
CA GLY A 452 -20.55 -2.03 4.97
C GLY A 452 -19.78 -2.83 6.01
N GLU A 453 -18.72 -3.50 5.60
CA GLU A 453 -17.86 -4.32 6.44
C GLU A 453 -17.34 -3.51 7.63
N ASN A 454 -16.72 -2.35 7.38
CA ASN A 454 -16.15 -1.51 8.43
C ASN A 454 -17.22 -0.86 9.34
N ASP A 455 -18.42 -0.61 8.82
CA ASP A 455 -19.54 0.01 9.55
C ASP A 455 -20.21 -1.00 10.51
N SER A 456 -20.02 -2.30 10.28
CA SER A 456 -20.62 -3.37 11.06
C SER A 456 -20.05 -3.49 12.48
N TYR A 457 -18.85 -2.94 12.72
CA TYR A 457 -18.12 -3.10 13.99
C TYR A 457 -18.31 -1.96 14.99
N PHE A 458 -18.77 -0.78 14.57
CA PHE A 458 -18.93 0.38 15.46
C PHE A 458 -20.41 0.76 15.55
N ASP A 459 -21.02 0.49 16.70
CA ASP A 459 -22.46 0.64 16.94
C ASP A 459 -23.06 1.99 16.45
N PRO A 460 -22.43 3.16 16.66
CA PRO A 460 -22.95 4.41 16.12
C PRO A 460 -23.06 4.45 14.59
N TYR A 461 -22.12 3.84 13.87
CA TYR A 461 -22.14 3.79 12.40
C TYR A 461 -23.13 2.75 11.91
N LEU A 462 -23.19 1.59 12.54
CA LEU A 462 -24.21 0.58 12.27
C LEU A 462 -25.62 1.17 12.35
N ARG A 463 -25.93 1.88 13.45
CA ARG A 463 -27.25 2.50 13.65
C ARG A 463 -27.58 3.61 12.65
N SER A 464 -26.56 4.26 12.09
CA SER A 464 -26.72 5.39 11.17
C SER A 464 -26.46 5.02 9.70
N TYR A 465 -26.16 3.76 9.40
CA TYR A 465 -25.79 3.29 8.06
C TYR A 465 -26.83 3.65 7.00
N ALA A 466 -28.10 3.27 7.20
CA ALA A 466 -29.19 3.56 6.25
C ALA A 466 -29.35 5.07 6.02
N ALA A 467 -29.41 5.85 7.10
CA ALA A 467 -29.57 7.30 7.01
C ALA A 467 -28.38 7.98 6.32
N SER A 468 -27.16 7.49 6.53
CA SER A 468 -25.95 8.00 5.88
C SER A 468 -25.94 7.67 4.39
N MET A 469 -26.30 6.43 4.03
CA MET A 469 -26.45 6.00 2.65
C MET A 469 -27.54 6.79 1.90
N GLN A 470 -28.70 6.98 2.50
CA GLN A 470 -29.79 7.78 1.91
C GLN A 470 -29.35 9.22 1.64
N LYS A 471 -28.61 9.85 2.58
CA LYS A 471 -28.05 11.20 2.38
C LYS A 471 -27.04 11.24 1.24
N LEU A 472 -26.13 10.26 1.18
CA LEU A 472 -25.16 10.12 0.09
C LEU A 472 -25.89 9.99 -1.27
N ILE A 473 -26.83 9.06 -1.38
CA ILE A 473 -27.60 8.80 -2.60
C ILE A 473 -28.35 10.06 -3.04
N ALA A 474 -29.06 10.71 -2.11
CA ALA A 474 -29.82 11.93 -2.39
C ALA A 474 -28.91 13.05 -2.88
N GLN A 475 -27.76 13.26 -2.25
CA GLN A 475 -26.83 14.30 -2.67
C GLN A 475 -26.19 14.00 -4.03
N VAL A 476 -25.78 12.76 -4.30
CA VAL A 476 -25.24 12.40 -5.63
C VAL A 476 -26.30 12.62 -6.71
N ARG A 477 -27.55 12.23 -6.48
CA ARG A 477 -28.65 12.49 -7.43
C ARG A 477 -28.85 13.97 -7.69
N LEU A 478 -28.74 14.80 -6.65
CA LEU A 478 -28.83 16.25 -6.76
C LEU A 478 -27.66 16.83 -7.56
N ASP A 479 -26.42 16.46 -7.20
CA ASP A 479 -25.19 16.99 -7.79
C ASP A 479 -25.01 16.63 -9.27
N PHE A 480 -25.57 15.49 -9.70
CA PHE A 480 -25.58 15.03 -11.09
C PHE A 480 -26.89 15.32 -11.82
N HIS A 481 -27.86 16.00 -11.19
CA HIS A 481 -29.17 16.33 -11.76
C HIS A 481 -29.94 15.11 -12.31
N GLN A 482 -29.86 13.99 -11.60
CA GLN A 482 -30.51 12.73 -11.97
C GLN A 482 -31.30 12.17 -10.78
N PRO A 483 -32.55 12.63 -10.54
CA PRO A 483 -33.33 12.23 -9.36
C PRO A 483 -33.64 10.73 -9.28
N ALA A 484 -33.56 10.01 -10.40
CA ALA A 484 -33.76 8.56 -10.50
C ALA A 484 -32.47 7.81 -10.86
N LEU A 485 -31.27 8.38 -10.62
CA LEU A 485 -30.02 7.65 -10.82
C LEU A 485 -30.03 6.36 -10.02
N ALA A 486 -29.82 5.24 -10.72
CA ALA A 486 -29.85 3.91 -10.15
C ALA A 486 -28.61 3.64 -9.29
N TRP A 487 -28.83 3.01 -8.14
CA TRP A 487 -27.79 2.55 -7.23
C TRP A 487 -27.88 1.04 -7.08
N PHE A 488 -26.80 0.35 -7.42
CA PHE A 488 -26.66 -1.10 -7.31
C PHE A 488 -25.83 -1.40 -6.07
N ILE A 489 -26.50 -1.73 -4.98
CA ILE A 489 -25.86 -1.91 -3.67
C ILE A 489 -25.76 -3.40 -3.39
N SER A 490 -24.54 -3.91 -3.30
CA SER A 490 -24.33 -5.32 -2.98
C SER A 490 -24.48 -5.60 -1.49
N GLU A 491 -25.05 -6.75 -1.17
CA GLU A 491 -25.06 -7.29 0.19
C GLU A 491 -23.63 -7.52 0.72
N GLN A 492 -23.53 -7.53 2.05
CA GLN A 492 -22.40 -8.07 2.76
C GLN A 492 -22.52 -9.60 2.79
N HIS A 493 -21.45 -10.30 2.43
CA HIS A 493 -21.48 -11.76 2.38
C HIS A 493 -21.65 -12.35 3.80
N PRO A 494 -22.55 -13.34 4.02
CA PRO A 494 -22.83 -13.87 5.38
C PRO A 494 -21.62 -14.50 6.10
N ARG A 495 -20.64 -14.99 5.33
CA ARG A 495 -19.35 -15.53 5.84
C ARG A 495 -18.25 -14.47 6.04
N ALA A 496 -18.50 -13.20 5.72
CA ALA A 496 -17.50 -12.16 5.93
C ALA A 496 -17.25 -11.93 7.42
N LEU A 497 -16.03 -11.50 7.75
CA LEU A 497 -15.72 -11.04 9.09
C LEU A 497 -16.47 -9.74 9.36
N GLY A 498 -17.42 -9.79 10.30
CA GLY A 498 -18.22 -8.64 10.67
C GLY A 498 -19.17 -8.95 11.81
N LYS A 499 -19.18 -8.09 12.84
CA LYS A 499 -20.28 -8.10 13.80
C LYS A 499 -21.51 -7.51 13.11
N ASN A 500 -22.70 -8.07 13.31
CA ASN A 500 -23.95 -7.45 12.86
C ASN A 500 -24.08 -7.20 11.33
N LEU A 501 -23.42 -7.99 10.47
CA LEU A 501 -23.55 -7.84 9.00
C LEU A 501 -25.00 -8.01 8.52
N GLU A 502 -25.78 -8.86 9.20
CA GLU A 502 -27.21 -9.01 8.92
C GLU A 502 -27.96 -7.69 9.08
N ALA A 503 -27.62 -6.87 10.07
CA ALA A 503 -28.26 -5.56 10.26
C ALA A 503 -27.89 -4.56 9.16
N ILE A 504 -26.66 -4.61 8.62
CA ILE A 504 -26.28 -3.86 7.43
C ILE A 504 -27.11 -4.32 6.22
N ASN A 505 -27.22 -5.63 6.01
CA ASN A 505 -28.03 -6.18 4.91
C ASN A 505 -29.51 -5.82 5.05
N SER A 506 -30.10 -5.94 6.24
CA SER A 506 -31.48 -5.50 6.50
C SER A 506 -31.67 -4.02 6.18
N ALA A 507 -30.72 -3.16 6.56
CA ALA A 507 -30.77 -1.74 6.22
C ALA A 507 -30.73 -1.50 4.70
N ILE A 508 -29.91 -2.24 3.94
CA ILE A 508 -29.85 -2.19 2.48
C ILE A 508 -31.21 -2.56 1.86
N HIS A 509 -31.81 -3.66 2.32
CA HIS A 509 -33.11 -4.12 1.83
C HIS A 509 -34.24 -3.11 2.13
N THR A 510 -34.32 -2.59 3.35
CA THR A 510 -35.31 -1.57 3.71
C THR A 510 -35.18 -0.29 2.88
N MET A 511 -33.95 0.13 2.54
CA MET A 511 -33.75 1.25 1.62
C MET A 511 -34.31 0.94 0.22
N ALA A 512 -34.05 -0.26 -0.31
CA ALA A 512 -34.53 -0.69 -1.63
C ALA A 512 -36.06 -0.86 -1.71
N GLU A 513 -36.71 -1.23 -0.60
CA GLU A 513 -38.17 -1.27 -0.52
C GLU A 513 -38.78 0.12 -0.73
N SER A 514 -38.15 1.14 -0.14
CA SER A 514 -38.58 2.54 -0.12
C SER A 514 -38.21 3.32 -1.38
N ASP A 515 -37.15 2.93 -2.08
CA ASP A 515 -36.64 3.61 -3.28
C ASP A 515 -36.37 2.60 -4.40
N LYS A 516 -37.22 2.63 -5.44
CA LYS A 516 -37.15 1.69 -6.58
C LYS A 516 -35.94 1.89 -7.48
N ALA A 517 -35.22 3.00 -7.35
CA ALA A 517 -33.95 3.20 -8.04
C ALA A 517 -32.76 2.61 -7.25
N ILE A 518 -32.98 1.99 -6.08
CA ILE A 518 -32.00 1.17 -5.39
C ILE A 518 -32.26 -0.30 -5.72
N VAL A 519 -31.25 -0.96 -6.29
CA VAL A 519 -31.27 -2.38 -6.65
C VAL A 519 -30.27 -3.11 -5.77
N VAL A 520 -30.73 -4.14 -5.06
CA VAL A 520 -29.85 -4.97 -4.23
C VAL A 520 -29.17 -6.04 -5.09
N VAL A 521 -27.84 -6.13 -5.00
CA VAL A 521 -27.04 -7.20 -5.62
C VAL A 521 -26.78 -8.27 -4.58
N GLN A 522 -27.43 -9.42 -4.71
CA GLN A 522 -27.26 -10.52 -3.76
C GLN A 522 -25.87 -11.14 -3.89
N THR A 523 -25.25 -11.45 -2.75
CA THR A 523 -23.86 -11.97 -2.73
C THR A 523 -23.73 -13.29 -1.98
N SER A 524 -24.76 -13.74 -1.28
CA SER A 524 -24.70 -14.93 -0.40
C SER A 524 -24.36 -16.24 -1.13
N HIS A 525 -24.62 -16.32 -2.44
CA HIS A 525 -24.29 -17.48 -3.29
C HIS A 525 -22.86 -17.44 -3.84
N LEU A 526 -22.14 -16.33 -3.68
CA LEU A 526 -20.81 -16.16 -4.25
C LEU A 526 -19.75 -16.89 -3.41
N PRO A 527 -18.69 -17.43 -4.04
CA PRO A 527 -17.50 -17.83 -3.33
C PRO A 527 -16.96 -16.65 -2.50
N HIS A 528 -16.50 -16.97 -1.30
CA HIS A 528 -15.95 -16.00 -0.35
C HIS A 528 -14.96 -16.74 0.53
N GLN A 529 -13.84 -16.12 0.85
CA GLN A 529 -12.91 -16.64 1.85
C GLN A 529 -13.32 -16.15 3.23
N ARG A 530 -12.40 -16.05 4.18
CA ARG A 530 -12.73 -15.56 5.53
C ARG A 530 -13.03 -14.06 5.53
N VAL A 531 -12.20 -13.27 4.85
CA VAL A 531 -12.27 -11.80 4.91
C VAL A 531 -12.95 -11.20 3.67
N HIS A 532 -12.57 -11.69 2.48
CA HIS A 532 -13.01 -11.12 1.20
C HIS A 532 -13.52 -12.20 0.23
N PHE A 533 -14.08 -11.77 -0.89
CA PHE A 533 -14.56 -12.67 -1.95
C PHE A 533 -13.47 -13.55 -2.58
N ALA A 534 -12.21 -13.13 -2.49
CA ALA A 534 -11.06 -13.66 -3.23
C ALA A 534 -11.26 -13.66 -4.76
N THR A 535 -10.23 -14.04 -5.52
CA THR A 535 -10.21 -13.97 -7.00
C THR A 535 -11.50 -14.45 -7.68
N LYS A 536 -11.97 -15.67 -7.38
CA LYS A 536 -13.18 -16.22 -8.01
C LYS A 536 -14.45 -15.47 -7.60
N GLY A 537 -14.58 -15.15 -6.31
CA GLY A 537 -15.76 -14.44 -5.82
C GLY A 537 -15.83 -13.02 -6.36
N THR A 538 -14.70 -12.31 -6.45
CA THR A 538 -14.61 -10.95 -7.02
C THR A 538 -15.01 -10.94 -8.48
N LEU A 539 -14.55 -11.92 -9.27
CA LEU A 539 -14.96 -12.06 -10.68
C LEU A 539 -16.47 -12.29 -10.80
N LEU A 540 -17.04 -13.17 -9.98
CA LEU A 540 -18.49 -13.42 -10.02
C LEU A 540 -19.30 -12.23 -9.49
N LEU A 541 -18.79 -11.47 -8.53
CA LEU A 541 -19.41 -10.22 -8.05
C LEU A 541 -19.57 -9.21 -9.19
N GLY A 542 -18.54 -9.02 -10.02
CA GLY A 542 -18.63 -8.13 -11.18
C GLY A 542 -19.67 -8.58 -12.21
N GLU A 543 -19.81 -9.90 -12.43
CA GLU A 543 -20.89 -10.41 -13.27
C GLU A 543 -22.27 -10.15 -12.67
N GLU A 544 -22.47 -10.37 -11.36
CA GLU A 544 -23.76 -10.13 -10.70
C GLU A 544 -24.13 -8.65 -10.70
N MET A 545 -23.17 -7.76 -10.50
CA MET A 545 -23.36 -6.31 -10.65
C MET A 545 -23.83 -5.96 -12.07
N ALA A 546 -23.16 -6.48 -13.11
CA ALA A 546 -23.55 -6.23 -14.49
C ALA A 546 -24.94 -6.83 -14.82
N LYS A 547 -25.23 -8.05 -14.36
CA LYS A 547 -26.53 -8.71 -14.54
C LYS A 547 -27.66 -7.93 -13.84
N ALA A 548 -27.42 -7.39 -12.64
CA ALA A 548 -28.40 -6.57 -11.93
C ALA A 548 -28.77 -5.32 -12.74
N PHE A 549 -27.78 -4.67 -13.33
CA PHE A 549 -28.01 -3.53 -14.23
C PHE A 549 -28.82 -3.90 -15.47
N LEU A 550 -28.44 -5.00 -16.14
CA LEU A 550 -29.11 -5.45 -17.37
C LEU A 550 -30.56 -5.89 -17.13
N LYS A 551 -30.91 -6.34 -15.92
CA LYS A 551 -32.28 -6.70 -15.53
C LYS A 551 -33.14 -5.50 -15.10
N ALA A 552 -32.51 -4.44 -14.60
CA ALA A 552 -33.19 -3.23 -14.12
C ALA A 552 -33.59 -2.27 -15.26
N LYS A 553 -33.10 -2.53 -16.48
CA LYS A 553 -33.51 -1.86 -17.71
C LYS A 553 -34.52 -2.70 -18.47
#